data_AF-A0A7C3V5C4-F1
#
_entry.id   AF-A0A7C3V5C4-F1
#
_cell.length_a   1.000
_cell.length_b   1.000
_cell.length_c   1.000
_cell.angle_alpha   90.00
_cell.angle_beta   90.00
_cell.angle_gamma   90.00
#
_symmetry.space_group_name_H-M   'P 1'
#
loop_
_entity.id
_entity.type
_entity.pdbx_description
1 polymer ?
#
loop_
_entity_poly.entity_id
_entity_poly.type
_entity_poly.pdbx_seq_one_letter_code
_entity_poly.pdbx_strand_id
1 'polypeptide(L)' 'MKKHIDALLAGEHHNPFELLSWHQEGKKHVLRIFRPDATTVSISNLENGECHTLQKIHKAGLFEGL' A
#
# COMPACT_ATOMS: atom_id res chain seq x y z
N MET A 1 11.91 -6.88 -4.89
CA MET A 1 10.46 -6.63 -4.98
C MET A 1 9.62 -7.89 -4.76
N LYS A 2 9.51 -8.82 -5.73
CA LYS A 2 8.53 -9.94 -5.67
C LYS A 2 8.68 -10.83 -4.42
N LYS A 3 9.90 -11.25 -4.08
CA LYS A 3 10.18 -12.03 -2.85
C LYS A 3 9.78 -11.32 -1.55
N HIS A 4 9.94 -9.99 -1.49
CA HIS A 4 9.59 -9.21 -0.30
C HIS A 4 8.06 -9.08 -0.15
N ILE A 5 7.36 -8.89 -1.28
CA ILE A 5 5.89 -8.90 -1.29
C ILE A 5 5.36 -10.28 -0.86
N ASP A 6 5.91 -11.37 -1.41
CA ASP A 6 5.46 -12.71 -1.04
C ASP A 6 5.66 -12.98 0.47
N ALA A 7 6.83 -12.60 1.03
CA ALA A 7 7.09 -12.71 2.47
C ALA A 7 6.17 -11.80 3.30
N LEU A 8 5.83 -10.59 2.82
CA LEU A 8 4.87 -9.70 3.48
C LEU A 8 3.49 -10.36 3.56
N LEU A 9 3.03 -10.93 2.44
CA LEU A 9 1.73 -11.58 2.35
C LEU A 9 1.65 -12.88 3.16
N ALA A 10 2.78 -13.57 3.35
CA ALA A 10 2.88 -14.74 4.22
C ALA A 10 3.05 -14.40 5.72
N GLY A 11 3.25 -13.11 6.07
CA GLY A 11 3.54 -12.70 7.45
C GLY A 11 4.97 -13.02 7.92
N GLU A 12 5.88 -13.30 6.99
CA GLU A 12 7.27 -13.70 7.24
C GLU A 12 8.26 -12.54 7.06
N HIS A 13 7.78 -11.37 6.63
CA HIS A 13 8.64 -10.23 6.35
C HIS A 13 9.11 -9.55 7.66
N HIS A 14 10.41 -9.63 7.93
CA HIS A 14 11.01 -9.07 9.16
C HIS A 14 10.84 -7.55 9.33
N ASN A 15 10.70 -6.81 8.22
CA ASN A 15 10.51 -5.36 8.23
C ASN A 15 9.40 -4.92 7.25
N PRO A 16 8.11 -5.06 7.59
CA PRO A 16 7.01 -4.76 6.67
C PRO A 16 6.95 -3.27 6.27
N PHE A 17 7.50 -2.36 7.08
CA PHE A 17 7.54 -0.92 6.80
C PHE A 17 8.51 -0.54 5.68
N GLU A 18 9.40 -1.44 5.24
CA GLU A 18 10.17 -1.19 4.02
C GLU A 18 9.29 -1.24 2.75
N LEU A 19 8.10 -1.85 2.85
CA LEU A 19 7.13 -1.95 1.77
C LEU A 19 5.86 -1.16 2.04
N LEU A 20 5.41 -1.10 3.29
CA LEU A 20 4.15 -0.45 3.68
C LEU A 20 4.37 1.00 4.10
N SER A 21 3.29 1.78 4.09
CA SER A 21 3.30 3.21 4.36
C SER A 21 3.89 4.02 3.18
N TRP A 22 4.23 5.27 3.46
CA TRP A 22 4.76 6.24 2.50
C TRP A 22 6.21 5.94 2.16
N HIS A 23 6.49 5.91 0.85
CA HIS A 23 7.82 5.76 0.31
C HIS A 23 8.07 6.79 -0.77
N GLN A 24 9.32 7.22 -0.92
CA GLN A 24 9.73 8.08 -2.03
C GLN A 24 10.34 7.22 -3.14
N GLU A 25 9.73 7.26 -4.32
CA GLU A 25 10.21 6.59 -5.53
C GLU A 25 10.59 7.65 -6.57
N GLY A 26 11.88 7.97 -6.63
CA GLY A 26 12.39 9.07 -7.43
C GLY A 26 11.82 10.41 -6.97
N LYS A 27 10.94 11.00 -7.79
CA LYS A 27 10.29 12.30 -7.52
C LYS A 27 8.86 12.17 -6.98
N LYS A 28 8.34 10.94 -6.86
CA LYS A 28 6.97 10.69 -6.42
C LYS A 28 6.96 10.08 -5.03
N HIS A 29 5.91 10.36 -4.28
CA HIS A 29 5.59 9.63 -3.07
C HIS A 29 4.57 8.57 -3.43
N VAL A 30 4.76 7.35 -2.92
CA VAL A 30 3.87 6.23 -3.14
C VAL A 30 3.41 5.74 -1.78
N LEU A 31 2.10 5.63 -1.57
CA LEU A 31 1.54 4.99 -0.38
C LEU A 31 1.19 3.54 -0.69
N ARG A 32 1.65 2.62 0.15
CA ARG A 32 1.28 1.19 0.10
C ARG A 32 0.56 0.76 1.35
N ILE A 33 -0.56 0.07 1.16
CA ILE A 33 -1.40 -0.45 2.23
C ILE A 33 -1.70 -1.92 1.98
N PHE A 34 -1.46 -2.75 2.98
CA PHE A 34 -1.91 -4.14 3.00
C PHE A 34 -3.15 -4.26 3.90
N ARG A 35 -4.30 -4.52 3.28
CA ARG A 35 -5.56 -4.79 3.95
C ARG A 35 -6.19 -6.05 3.36
N PRO A 36 -5.99 -7.22 3.99
CA PRO A 36 -6.66 -8.45 3.60
C PRO A 36 -8.16 -8.25 3.48
N ASP A 37 -8.77 -8.94 2.52
CA ASP A 37 -10.21 -8.97 2.23
C ASP A 37 -10.84 -7.64 1.78
N ALA A 38 -10.09 -6.53 1.79
CA ALA A 38 -10.58 -5.28 1.22
C ALA A 38 -10.79 -5.40 -0.30
N THR A 39 -11.91 -4.85 -0.75
CA THR A 39 -12.24 -4.69 -2.17
C THR A 39 -11.67 -3.37 -2.70
N THR A 40 -11.77 -2.31 -1.90
CA THR A 40 -11.31 -0.96 -2.23
C THR A 40 -10.70 -0.31 -1.00
N VAL A 41 -9.67 0.51 -1.21
CA VAL A 41 -9.09 1.39 -0.19
C VAL A 41 -9.04 2.80 -0.76
N SER A 42 -9.50 3.77 0.02
CA SER A 42 -9.39 5.19 -0.30
C SER A 42 -8.74 5.94 0.87
N ILE A 43 -7.97 6.97 0.56
CA ILE A 43 -7.38 7.89 1.53
C ILE A 43 -8.19 9.17 1.49
N SER A 44 -8.51 9.72 2.66
CA SER A 44 -9.16 11.02 2.79
C SER A 44 -8.17 12.03 3.35
N ASN A 45 -8.01 13.17 2.67
CA ASN A 45 -7.32 14.32 3.21
C ASN A 45 -8.24 15.02 4.22
N LEU A 46 -7.79 15.13 5.47
CA LEU A 46 -8.59 15.66 6.57
C LEU A 46 -8.79 17.18 6.50
N GLU A 47 -7.96 17.91 5.76
CA GLU A 47 -8.03 19.37 5.66
C GLU A 47 -9.03 19.83 4.60
N ASN A 48 -9.02 19.19 3.42
CA ASN A 48 -9.84 19.59 2.27
C ASN A 48 -10.92 18.56 1.88
N GLY A 49 -10.94 17.39 2.53
CA GLY A 49 -11.91 16.32 2.27
C GLY A 49 -11.66 15.51 0.99
N GLU A 50 -10.58 15.78 0.25
CA GLU A 50 -10.26 15.06 -0.98
C GLU A 50 -10.06 13.57 -0.71
N CYS A 51 -10.65 12.74 -1.57
CA CYS A 51 -10.55 11.30 -1.48
C CYS A 51 -9.81 10.73 -2.68
N HIS A 52 -8.78 9.93 -2.42
CA HIS A 52 -7.99 9.24 -3.44
C HIS A 52 -8.13 7.73 -3.28
N THR A 53 -8.71 7.08 -4.29
CA THR A 53 -8.80 5.62 -4.31
C THR A 53 -7.49 5.01 -4.78
N LEU A 54 -7.00 4.02 -4.03
CA LEU A 54 -5.77 3.30 -4.35
C LEU A 54 -6.02 2.15 -5.31
N GLN A 55 -5.05 1.89 -6.17
CA GLN A 55 -5.07 0.75 -7.07
C GLN A 55 -4.77 -0.52 -6.30
N LYS A 56 -5.62 -1.54 -6.45
CA LYS A 56 -5.33 -2.88 -5.95
C LYS A 56 -4.26 -3.54 -6.84
N ILE A 57 -3.03 -3.60 -6.35
CA ILE A 57 -1.88 -4.15 -7.09
C ILE A 57 -1.65 -5.64 -6.84
N HIS A 58 -2.26 -6.21 -5.79
CA HIS A 58 -2.23 -7.64 -5.53
C HIS A 58 -3.57 -8.18 -5.03
N LYS A 59 -3.95 -9.39 -5.49
CA LYS A 59 -5.22 -10.04 -5.14
C LYS A 59 -5.43 -10.25 -3.63
N ALA A 60 -4.33 -10.42 -2.90
CA ALA A 60 -4.33 -10.60 -1.45
C ALA A 60 -4.70 -9.32 -0.64
N GLY A 61 -4.96 -8.20 -1.33
CA GLY A 61 -5.31 -6.94 -0.65
C GLY A 61 -4.12 -6.02 -0.44
N LEU A 62 -3.14 -6.03 -1.35
CA LEU A 62 -2.11 -4.99 -1.41
C LEU A 62 -2.58 -3.89 -2.36
N PHE A 63 -2.55 -2.67 -1.87
CA PHE A 63 -2.98 -1.47 -2.58
C PHE A 63 -1.82 -0.47 -2.64
N GLU A 64 -1.79 0.29 -3.73
CA GLU A 64 -0.79 1.31 -3.98
C GLU A 64 -1.44 2.55 -4.61
N GLY A 65 -0.96 3.73 -4.26
CA GLY A 65 -1.32 4.94 -4.96
C GLY A 65 -0.88 6.21 -4.26
N LEU A 66 -1.40 7.31 -4.81
CA LEU A 66 -0.89 8.69 -4.76
C LEU A 66 0.27 8.91 -5.75
#